data_AF-X1SKP1-F1
#
_entry.id   AF-X1SKP1-F1
#
_cell.length_a   1.000
_cell.length_b   1.000
_cell.length_c   1.000
_cell.angle_alpha   90.00
_cell.angle_beta   90.00
_cell.angle_gamma   90.00
#
_symmetry.space_group_name_H-M   'P 1'
#
loop_
_entity.id
_entity.type
_entity.pdbx_description
1 polymer ?
#
loop_
_entity_poly.entity_id
_entity_poly.type
_entity_poly.pdbx_seq_one_letter_code
_entity_poly.pdbx_strand_id
1 'polypeptide(L)' 'MPKQKRWVIKRNLQQATNNIDHAINNLVTAGHEFQGVHEEYYQAFCMMVSNLHKIKRSIIELEDLI' A
#
# COMPACT_ATOMS: atom_id res chain seq x y z
N MET A 1 -12.41 -7.42 -28.63
CA MET A 1 -12.33 -7.77 -27.19
C MET A 1 -11.44 -6.83 -26.34
N PRO A 2 -11.61 -5.49 -26.32
CA PRO A 2 -10.84 -4.61 -25.41
C PRO A 2 -11.39 -4.54 -23.97
N LYS A 3 -12.72 -4.65 -23.81
CA LYS A 3 -13.41 -4.47 -22.52
C LYS A 3 -13.01 -5.50 -21.45
N GLN A 4 -12.84 -6.77 -21.85
CA GLN A 4 -12.39 -7.84 -20.94
C GLN A 4 -10.98 -7.58 -20.41
N LYS A 5 -10.05 -7.12 -21.25
CA LYS A 5 -8.69 -6.76 -20.81
C LYS A 5 -8.70 -5.59 -19.84
N ARG A 6 -9.53 -4.57 -20.10
CA ARG A 6 -9.71 -3.41 -19.21
C ARG A 6 -10.19 -3.82 -17.82
N TRP A 7 -11.20 -4.71 -17.76
CA TRP A 7 -11.72 -5.24 -16.49
C TRP A 7 -10.68 -6.05 -15.70
N VAL A 8 -9.92 -6.91 -16.38
CA VAL A 8 -8.85 -7.70 -15.73
C VAL A 8 -7.80 -6.78 -15.12
N ILE A 9 -7.41 -5.71 -15.81
CA ILE A 9 -6.45 -4.72 -15.28
C ILE A 9 -7.01 -4.05 -14.03
N LYS A 10 -8.26 -3.53 -14.06
CA LYS A 10 -8.89 -2.94 -12.88
C LYS A 10 -8.90 -3.89 -11.68
N ARG A 11 -9.31 -5.15 -11.90
CA ARG A 11 -9.32 -6.16 -10.84
C ARG A 11 -7.94 -6.38 -10.23
N ASN A 12 -6.89 -6.42 -11.05
CA ASN A 12 -5.53 -6.59 -10.55
C ASN A 12 -5.04 -5.36 -9.78
N LEU A 13 -5.42 -4.14 -10.19
CA LEU A 13 -5.12 -2.91 -9.45
C LEU A 13 -5.82 -2.89 -8.08
N GLN A 14 -7.09 -3.26 -8.03
CA GLN A 14 -7.84 -3.40 -6.77
C GLN A 14 -7.24 -4.46 -5.84
N GLN A 15 -6.77 -5.58 -6.39
CA GLN A 15 -6.06 -6.58 -5.60
C GLN A 15 -4.75 -6.02 -5.04
N ALA A 16 -4.02 -5.23 -5.84
CA ALA A 16 -2.79 -4.58 -5.39
C ALA A 16 -3.05 -3.57 -4.25
N THR A 17 -4.11 -2.76 -4.32
CA THR A 17 -4.47 -1.83 -3.23
C THR A 17 -4.80 -2.57 -1.94
N ASN A 18 -5.54 -3.68 -2.02
CA ASN A 18 -5.86 -4.49 -0.84
C ASN A 18 -4.62 -5.11 -0.21
N ASN A 19 -3.69 -5.62 -1.02
CA ASN A 19 -2.42 -6.16 -0.54
C ASN A 19 -1.57 -5.09 0.16
N ILE A 20 -1.56 -3.86 -0.36
CA ILE A 20 -0.86 -2.73 0.27
C ILE A 20 -1.50 -2.39 1.63
N ASP A 21 -2.84 -2.42 1.74
CA ASP A 21 -3.49 -2.18 3.04
C ASP A 21 -3.11 -3.23 4.09
N HIS A 22 -3.04 -4.50 3.70
CA HIS A 22 -2.54 -5.55 4.59
C HIS A 22 -1.07 -5.33 4.98
N ALA A 23 -0.22 -4.94 4.04
CA ALA A 23 1.19 -4.64 4.31
C ALA A 23 1.33 -3.45 5.29
N ILE A 24 0.56 -2.38 5.09
CA ILE A 24 0.54 -1.22 5.99
C ILE A 24 0.15 -1.65 7.41
N ASN A 25 -0.94 -2.41 7.57
CA ASN A 25 -1.38 -2.86 8.89
C ASN A 25 -0.32 -3.70 9.60
N ASN A 26 0.35 -4.60 8.88
CA ASN A 26 1.43 -5.43 9.43
C ASN A 26 2.64 -4.56 9.85
N LEU A 27 3.04 -3.58 9.03
CA LEU A 27 4.14 -2.68 9.35
C LEU A 27 3.83 -1.74 10.51
N VAL A 28 2.60 -1.25 10.62
CA VAL A 28 2.17 -0.44 11.77
C VAL A 28 2.24 -1.26 13.06
N THR A 29 1.70 -2.49 13.02
CA THR A 29 1.73 -3.40 14.17
C THR A 29 3.17 -3.71 14.58
N ALA A 30 4.02 -4.11 13.63
CA ALA A 30 5.41 -4.42 13.90
C ALA A 30 6.23 -3.19 14.35
N GLY A 31 5.97 -2.02 13.76
CA GLY A 31 6.65 -0.78 14.10
C GLY A 31 6.38 -0.33 15.54
N HIS A 32 5.15 -0.53 16.02
CA HIS A 32 4.74 -0.11 17.36
C HIS A 32 5.56 -0.76 18.48
N GLU A 33 6.07 -1.97 18.26
CA GLU A 33 6.98 -2.68 19.19
C GLU A 33 8.29 -1.90 19.44
N PHE A 34 8.68 -1.01 18.53
CA PHE A 34 9.92 -0.22 18.63
C PHE A 34 9.68 1.19 19.17
N GLN A 35 8.44 1.62 19.35
CA GLN A 35 8.12 2.99 19.76
C GLN A 35 8.64 3.28 21.17
N GLY A 36 9.48 4.31 21.31
CA GLY A 36 10.10 4.67 22.60
C GLY A 36 11.19 3.71 23.10
N VAL A 37 11.53 2.67 22.33
CA VAL A 37 12.62 1.72 22.63
C VAL A 37 13.75 1.86 21.62
N HIS A 38 13.42 1.78 20.33
CA HIS A 38 14.34 1.93 19.19
C HIS A 38 13.72 2.89 18.17
N GLU A 39 13.87 4.18 18.44
CA GLU A 39 13.20 5.24 17.68
C GLU A 39 13.62 5.24 16.21
N GLU A 40 14.87 4.93 15.89
CA GLU A 40 15.36 4.80 14.52
C GLU A 40 14.63 3.72 13.72
N TYR A 41 14.28 2.60 14.34
CA TYR A 41 13.50 1.54 13.70
C TYR A 41 12.05 1.97 13.55
N TYR A 42 11.45 2.55 14.59
CA TYR A 42 10.10 3.10 14.51
C TYR A 42 9.96 4.10 13.36
N GLN A 43 10.90 5.04 13.24
CA GLN A 43 10.92 6.02 12.15
C GLN A 43 11.10 5.36 10.77
N ALA A 44 11.91 4.30 10.66
CA ALA A 44 12.02 3.53 9.43
C ALA A 44 10.67 2.86 9.04
N PHE A 45 9.95 2.28 10.00
CA PHE A 45 8.60 1.74 9.76
C PHE A 45 7.62 2.84 9.32
N CYS A 46 7.62 4.00 9.98
CA CYS A 46 6.80 5.15 9.59
C CYS A 46 7.08 5.59 8.14
N MET A 47 8.36 5.64 7.74
CA MET A 47 8.75 5.95 6.36
C MET A 47 8.24 4.91 5.37
N MET A 48 8.34 3.61 5.69
CA MET A 48 7.83 2.55 4.84
C MET A 48 6.31 2.65 4.65
N VAL A 49 5.56 2.85 5.75
CA VAL A 49 4.10 3.05 5.72
C VAL A 49 3.73 4.27 4.87
N SER A 50 4.44 5.40 5.04
CA SER A 50 4.22 6.61 4.24
C SER A 50 4.43 6.36 2.74
N ASN A 51 5.48 5.63 2.37
CA ASN A 51 5.77 5.31 0.97
C ASN A 51 4.72 4.35 0.38
N LEU A 52 4.25 3.36 1.15
CA LEU A 52 3.16 2.48 0.72
C LEU A 52 1.85 3.25 0.48
N HIS A 53 1.53 4.23 1.31
CA HIS A 53 0.38 5.10 1.06
C HIS A 53 0.49 5.89 -0.25
N LYS A 54 1.69 6.39 -0.60
CA LYS A 54 1.93 7.08 -1.88
C LYS A 54 1.73 6.13 -3.06
N ILE A 55 2.29 4.92 -2.99
CA ILE A 55 2.12 3.89 -4.02
C ILE A 55 0.64 3.53 -4.18
N LYS A 56 -0.09 3.29 -3.07
CA LYS A 56 -1.52 3.01 -3.10
C LYS A 56 -2.30 4.12 -3.82
N ARG A 57 -2.00 5.39 -3.51
CA ARG A 57 -2.65 6.53 -4.15
C ARG A 57 -2.42 6.54 -5.66
N SER A 58 -1.18 6.34 -6.12
CA SER A 58 -0.88 6.27 -7.55
C SER A 58 -1.59 5.11 -8.27
N ILE A 59 -1.80 3.97 -7.59
CA ILE A 59 -2.57 2.85 -8.15
C ILE A 59 -4.06 3.22 -8.30
N ILE A 60 -4.65 3.88 -7.30
CA ILE A 60 -6.05 4.34 -7.34
C ILE A 60 -6.22 5.37 -8.48
N GLU A 61 -5.31 6.34 -8.59
CA GLU A 61 -5.32 7.31 -9.68
C GLU A 61 -5.25 6.63 -11.06
N LEU A 62 -4.45 5.58 -11.22
CA LEU A 62 -4.40 4.79 -12.45
C LEU A 62 -5.70 4.01 -12.70
N GLU A 63 -6.31 3.45 -11.66
CA GLU A 63 -7.58 2.72 -11.76
C GLU A 63 -8.73 3.60 -12.27
N ASP A 64 -8.76 4.87 -11.84
CA ASP A 64 -9.77 5.87 -12.24
C ASP A 64 -9.64 6.30 -13.71
N LEU A 65 -8.42 6.23 -14.28
CA LEU A 65 -8.17 6.51 -15.70
C LEU A 65 -8.57 5.33 -16.61
N ILE A 66 -8.55 4.11 -16.07
CA ILE A 66 -8.96 2.87 -16.75
C ILE A 66 -10.47 2.68 -16.58
#